data_AF-A0A4R3I873-F1
#
_entry.id   AF-A0A4R3I873-F1
#
_cell.length_a   1.000
_cell.length_b   1.000
_cell.length_c   1.000
_cell.angle_alpha   90.00
_cell.angle_beta   90.00
_cell.angle_gamma   90.00
#
_symmetry.space_group_name_H-M   'P 1'
#
loop_
_entity.id
_entity.type
_entity.pdbx_description
1 polymer ?
#
loop_
_entity_poly.entity_id
_entity_poly.type
_entity_poly.pdbx_seq_one_letter_code
_entity_poly.pdbx_strand_id
1 'polypeptide(L)'
;MSFWAFLGVLAILAVMAGALYLSKFAADRELALQELNRKARLHHRKIIDLDELIHTLLIYDRNTSLLESMLKEMSATAEQGIKLKPDSEELRSDLLNIRAIEQEVQVLAATPKEPEIPASDQQIFLVKKHFARALKLVRELHNTGKIDPGAASTHSKRLSQNALLLEVKAYRHQGAIARSQGEISNAANFFKHAKELLIKSDLTFDEKTEQIKQVSREISDLYVTHPENKQSEAEARLIKKQPY
;
A
#
# COMPACT_ATOMS: atom_id res chain seq x y z
N MET A 1 68.19 -6.78 39.03
CA MET A 1 66.79 -6.75 39.51
C MET A 1 66.58 -7.92 40.45
N SER A 2 65.90 -7.73 41.59
CA SER A 2 65.58 -8.86 42.48
C SER A 2 64.56 -9.78 41.78
N PHE A 3 64.66 -11.09 42.00
CA PHE A 3 63.71 -12.09 41.47
C PHE A 3 62.24 -11.71 41.71
N TRP A 4 61.95 -11.11 42.86
CA TRP A 4 60.63 -10.61 43.24
C TRP A 4 60.14 -9.43 42.38
N ALA A 5 61.04 -8.54 41.95
CA ALA A 5 60.68 -7.46 41.03
C ALA A 5 60.27 -7.99 39.65
N PHE A 6 60.95 -9.02 39.15
CA PHE A 6 60.59 -9.69 37.89
C PHE A 6 59.22 -10.39 38.02
N LEU A 7 59.00 -11.12 39.11
CA LEU A 7 57.73 -11.79 39.38
C LEU A 7 56.56 -10.80 39.48
N GLY A 8 56.79 -9.64 40.10
CA GLY A 8 55.80 -8.56 40.21
C GLY A 8 55.42 -7.96 38.85
N VAL A 9 56.41 -7.70 37.98
CA VAL A 9 56.15 -7.21 36.62
C VAL A 9 55.39 -8.24 35.79
N LEU A 10 55.76 -9.53 35.88
CA LEU A 10 55.05 -10.61 35.19
C LEU A 10 53.59 -10.71 35.63
N ALA A 11 53.31 -10.58 36.93
CA ALA A 11 51.96 -10.61 37.47
C ALA A 11 51.11 -9.43 36.95
N ILE A 12 51.67 -8.22 36.91
CA ILE A 12 50.98 -7.04 36.36
C ILE A 12 50.67 -7.23 34.87
N LEU A 13 51.63 -7.72 34.08
CA LEU A 13 51.41 -8.01 32.65
C LEU A 13 50.33 -9.06 32.44
N ALA A 14 50.29 -10.12 33.27
CA ALA A 14 49.26 -11.14 33.20
C ALA A 14 47.86 -10.58 33.52
N VAL A 15 47.73 -9.72 34.53
CA VAL A 15 46.46 -9.05 34.86
C VAL A 15 46.02 -8.13 33.73
N MET A 16 46.93 -7.33 33.16
CA MET A 16 46.61 -6.45 32.03
C MET A 16 46.17 -7.24 30.80
N ALA A 17 46.89 -8.31 30.44
CA ALA A 17 46.52 -9.17 29.33
C ALA A 17 45.14 -9.84 29.57
N GLY A 18 44.87 -10.30 30.78
CA GLY A 18 43.57 -10.86 31.18
C GLY A 18 42.44 -9.85 31.08
N ALA A 19 42.64 -8.61 31.55
CA ALA A 19 41.66 -7.55 31.47
C ALA A 19 41.35 -7.14 30.01
N LEU A 20 42.37 -7.05 29.15
CA LEU A 20 42.20 -6.78 27.73
C LEU A 20 41.43 -7.90 27.01
N TYR A 21 41.72 -9.15 27.35
CA TYR A 21 41.01 -10.31 26.79
C TYR A 21 39.53 -10.30 27.20
N LEU A 22 39.23 -10.08 28.48
CA LEU A 22 37.85 -9.96 28.99
C LEU A 22 37.10 -8.79 28.36
N SER A 23 37.77 -7.64 28.21
CA SER A 23 37.19 -6.46 27.55
C SER A 23 36.84 -6.75 26.10
N LYS A 24 37.71 -7.44 25.35
CA LYS A 24 37.44 -7.82 23.97
C LYS A 24 36.28 -8.81 23.89
N PHE A 25 36.26 -9.83 24.73
CA PHE A 25 35.17 -10.81 24.78
C PHE A 25 33.81 -10.16 25.11
N ALA A 26 33.78 -9.24 26.07
CA ALA A 26 32.58 -8.48 26.39
C ALA A 26 32.12 -7.61 25.21
N ALA A 27 33.06 -6.92 24.54
CA ALA A 27 32.76 -6.11 23.36
C ALA A 27 32.23 -6.95 22.18
N ASP A 28 32.85 -8.09 21.88
CA ASP A 28 32.39 -8.99 20.81
C ASP A 28 30.97 -9.53 21.09
N ARG A 29 30.68 -9.85 22.36
CA ARG A 29 29.35 -10.27 22.81
C ARG A 29 28.33 -9.14 22.66
N GLU A 30 28.69 -7.91 23.04
CA GLU A 30 27.83 -6.75 22.89
C GLU A 30 27.53 -6.46 21.41
N LEU A 31 28.54 -6.49 20.55
CA LEU A 31 28.37 -6.33 19.10
C LEU A 31 27.44 -7.39 18.50
N ALA A 32 27.59 -8.65 18.92
CA ALA A 32 26.69 -9.72 18.49
C ALA A 32 25.23 -9.46 18.91
N LEU A 33 25.00 -9.01 20.15
CA LEU A 33 23.66 -8.66 20.63
C LEU A 33 23.09 -7.44 19.89
N GLN A 34 23.90 -6.42 19.63
CA GLN A 34 23.50 -5.24 18.86
C GLN A 34 23.09 -5.62 17.43
N GLU A 35 23.83 -6.53 16.79
CA GLU A 35 23.53 -7.02 15.45
C GLU A 35 22.23 -7.83 15.40
N LEU A 36 21.99 -8.71 16.39
CA LEU A 36 20.71 -9.42 16.52
C LEU A 36 19.54 -8.44 16.70
N ASN A 37 19.70 -7.44 17.58
CA ASN A 37 18.69 -6.40 17.80
C ASN A 37 18.46 -5.54 16.55
N ARG A 38 19.50 -5.30 15.74
CA ARG A 38 19.37 -4.59 14.46
C ARG A 38 18.57 -5.41 13.48
N LYS A 39 18.86 -6.70 13.31
CA LYS A 39 18.11 -7.60 12.43
C LYS A 39 16.65 -7.75 12.85
N ALA A 40 16.37 -7.93 14.14
CA ALA A 40 14.99 -7.99 14.65
C ALA A 40 14.21 -6.70 14.33
N ARG A 41 14.84 -5.52 14.47
CA ARG A 41 14.23 -4.24 14.08
C ARG A 41 13.97 -4.13 12.58
N LEU A 42 14.81 -4.72 11.74
CA LEU A 42 14.56 -4.77 10.29
C LEU A 42 13.34 -5.63 9.96
N HIS A 43 13.16 -6.77 10.63
CA HIS A 43 11.95 -7.59 10.48
C HIS A 43 10.70 -6.82 10.90
N HIS A 44 10.71 -6.18 12.07
CA HIS A 44 9.58 -5.35 12.53
C HIS A 44 9.22 -4.23 11.55
N ARG A 45 10.22 -3.52 11.00
CA ARG A 45 9.98 -2.51 9.96
C ARG A 45 9.35 -3.08 8.69
N LYS A 46 9.83 -4.24 8.23
CA LYS A 46 9.24 -4.93 7.06
C LYS A 46 7.79 -5.34 7.35
N ILE A 47 7.47 -5.76 8.57
CA ILE A 47 6.10 -6.07 8.98
C ILE A 47 5.21 -4.83 8.90
N ILE A 48 5.65 -3.69 9.46
CA ILE A 48 4.90 -2.41 9.35
C ILE A 48 4.67 -2.02 7.89
N ASP A 49 5.69 -2.16 7.04
CA ASP A 49 5.57 -1.87 5.61
C ASP A 49 4.56 -2.80 4.91
N LEU A 50 4.52 -4.08 5.27
CA LEU A 50 3.56 -5.05 4.72
C LEU A 50 2.14 -4.75 5.22
N ASP A 51 1.99 -4.44 6.51
CA ASP A 51 0.74 -4.08 7.16
C ASP A 51 0.03 -2.91 6.45
N GLU A 52 0.77 -1.83 6.21
CA GLU A 52 0.27 -0.63 5.51
C GLU A 52 -0.28 -0.98 4.11
N LEU A 53 0.44 -1.84 3.37
CA LEU A 53 0.02 -2.27 2.05
C LEU A 53 -1.21 -3.19 2.12
N ILE A 54 -1.22 -4.15 3.04
CA ILE A 54 -2.33 -5.10 3.22
C ILE A 54 -3.61 -4.36 3.57
N HIS A 55 -3.58 -3.41 4.52
CA HIS A 55 -4.75 -2.61 4.87
C HIS A 55 -5.29 -1.80 3.68
N THR A 56 -4.40 -1.23 2.86
CA THR A 56 -4.83 -0.51 1.66
C THR A 56 -5.49 -1.46 0.65
N LEU A 57 -4.89 -2.63 0.42
CA LEU A 57 -5.43 -3.62 -0.52
C LEU A 57 -6.73 -4.25 0.00
N LEU A 58 -6.92 -4.41 1.30
CA LEU A 58 -8.18 -4.85 1.91
C LEU A 58 -9.35 -3.91 1.60
N ILE A 59 -9.07 -2.62 1.46
CA ILE A 59 -10.11 -1.61 1.16
C ILE A 59 -10.34 -1.50 -0.35
N TYR A 60 -9.26 -1.39 -1.12
CA TYR A 60 -9.29 -0.88 -2.49
C TYR A 60 -9.04 -1.95 -3.58
N ASP A 61 -8.56 -3.13 -3.22
CA ASP A 61 -8.24 -4.19 -4.19
C ASP A 61 -9.01 -5.49 -3.93
N ARG A 62 -9.09 -5.90 -2.66
CA ARG A 62 -9.86 -7.03 -2.12
C ARG A 62 -9.55 -8.39 -2.75
N ASN A 63 -8.39 -8.53 -3.38
CA ASN A 63 -7.96 -9.81 -3.93
C ASN A 63 -7.36 -10.70 -2.84
N THR A 64 -8.15 -11.64 -2.34
CA THR A 64 -7.77 -12.54 -1.23
C THR A 64 -6.51 -13.36 -1.53
N SER A 65 -6.35 -13.87 -2.75
CA SER A 65 -5.17 -14.64 -3.14
C SER A 65 -3.84 -13.87 -3.02
N LEU A 66 -3.82 -12.58 -3.40
CA LEU A 66 -2.64 -11.73 -3.19
C LEU A 66 -2.46 -11.42 -1.70
N LEU A 67 -3.54 -11.10 -0.99
CA LEU A 67 -3.51 -10.80 0.44
C LEU A 67 -2.97 -11.98 1.26
N GLU A 68 -3.38 -13.20 0.95
CA GLU A 68 -2.87 -14.44 1.55
C GLU A 68 -1.37 -14.62 1.31
N SER A 69 -0.90 -14.33 0.09
CA SER A 69 0.53 -14.40 -0.24
C SER A 69 1.34 -13.37 0.54
N MET A 70 0.82 -12.16 0.72
CA MET A 70 1.45 -11.10 1.51
C MET A 70 1.43 -11.41 3.01
N LEU A 71 0.31 -11.92 3.53
CA LEU A 71 0.19 -12.35 4.93
C LEU A 71 1.14 -13.49 5.25
N LYS A 72 1.29 -14.47 4.36
CA LYS A 72 2.27 -15.55 4.54
C LYS A 72 3.70 -15.03 4.66
N GLU A 73 4.07 -14.02 3.87
CA GLU A 73 5.39 -13.38 3.99
C GLU A 73 5.51 -12.55 5.28
N MET A 74 4.44 -11.86 5.68
CA MET A 74 4.39 -11.08 6.93
C MET A 74 4.54 -12.01 8.15
N SER A 75 3.80 -13.12 8.21
CA SER A 75 3.92 -14.17 9.22
C SER A 75 5.33 -14.76 9.26
N ALA A 76 5.89 -15.14 8.10
CA ALA A 76 7.25 -15.68 8.03
C ALA A 76 8.30 -14.66 8.52
N THR A 77 8.11 -13.38 8.20
CA THR A 77 9.00 -12.29 8.64
C THR A 77 8.93 -12.11 10.16
N ALA A 78 7.73 -12.17 10.75
CA ALA A 78 7.52 -12.10 12.20
C ALA A 78 8.14 -13.29 12.93
N GLU A 79 7.93 -14.52 12.44
CA GLU A 79 8.54 -15.72 13.01
C GLU A 79 10.08 -15.67 12.97
N GLN A 80 10.67 -15.17 11.87
CA GLN A 80 12.12 -14.96 11.78
C GLN A 80 12.61 -13.92 12.78
N GLY A 81 11.88 -12.81 12.93
CA GLY A 81 12.18 -11.81 13.95
C GLY A 81 12.19 -12.39 15.37
N ILE A 82 11.17 -13.20 15.71
CA ILE A 82 11.05 -13.81 17.05
C ILE A 82 12.16 -14.83 17.29
N LYS A 83 12.58 -15.60 16.29
CA LYS A 83 13.74 -16.50 16.42
C LYS A 83 15.02 -15.75 16.77
N LEU A 84 15.19 -14.52 16.28
CA LEU A 84 16.34 -13.67 16.60
C LEU A 84 16.21 -13.00 17.97
N LYS A 85 14.99 -12.59 18.36
CA LYS A 85 14.70 -11.94 19.63
C LYS A 85 13.40 -12.49 20.25
N PRO A 86 13.48 -13.62 20.99
CA PRO A 86 12.30 -14.30 21.53
C PRO A 86 11.49 -13.47 22.52
N ASP A 87 12.16 -12.57 23.24
CA ASP A 87 11.57 -11.72 24.28
C ASP A 87 11.09 -10.37 23.73
N SER A 88 10.96 -10.21 22.40
CA SER A 88 10.44 -8.98 21.81
C SER A 88 8.92 -8.96 21.90
N GLU A 89 8.39 -8.10 22.76
CA GLU A 89 6.94 -7.88 22.86
C GLU A 89 6.35 -7.28 21.57
N GLU A 90 7.11 -6.44 20.85
CA GLU A 90 6.67 -5.82 19.60
C GLU A 90 6.37 -6.89 18.53
N LEU A 91 7.29 -7.83 18.31
CA LEU A 91 7.12 -8.89 17.33
C LEU A 91 6.03 -9.90 17.73
N ARG A 92 5.81 -10.09 19.03
CA ARG A 92 4.69 -10.91 19.54
C ARG A 92 3.36 -10.21 19.27
N SER A 93 3.28 -8.90 19.49
CA SER A 93 2.12 -8.09 19.13
C SER A 93 1.85 -8.14 17.64
N ASP A 94 2.89 -8.03 16.81
CA ASP A 94 2.77 -8.15 15.36
C ASP A 94 2.12 -9.49 14.95
N LEU A 95 2.55 -10.62 15.54
CA LEU A 95 1.92 -11.92 15.26
C LEU A 95 0.44 -11.98 15.62
N LEU A 96 0.02 -11.33 16.71
CA LEU A 96 -1.39 -11.27 17.08
C LEU A 96 -2.19 -10.43 16.07
N ASN A 97 -1.64 -9.30 15.65
CA ASN A 97 -2.25 -8.44 14.63
C ASN A 97 -2.38 -9.18 13.29
N ILE A 98 -1.33 -9.89 12.87
CA ILE A 98 -1.33 -10.68 11.63
C ILE A 98 -2.48 -11.70 11.65
N ARG A 99 -2.70 -12.40 12.77
CA ARG A 99 -3.81 -13.35 12.91
C ARG A 99 -5.18 -12.68 12.82
N ALA A 100 -5.32 -11.46 13.35
CA ALA A 100 -6.57 -10.71 13.20
C ALA A 100 -6.83 -10.36 11.73
N ILE A 101 -5.79 -9.92 11.01
CA ILE A 101 -5.89 -9.61 9.58
C ILE A 101 -6.18 -10.88 8.75
N GLU A 102 -5.58 -12.01 9.10
CA GLU A 102 -5.91 -13.32 8.48
C GLU A 102 -7.40 -13.64 8.60
N GLN A 103 -8.01 -13.36 9.75
CA GLN A 103 -9.47 -13.53 9.93
C GLN A 103 -10.27 -12.56 9.05
N GLU A 104 -9.85 -11.30 8.93
CA GLU A 104 -10.50 -10.34 8.03
C GLU A 104 -10.46 -10.80 6.57
N VAL A 105 -9.32 -11.33 6.11
CA VAL A 105 -9.17 -11.88 4.75
C VAL A 105 -10.05 -13.11 4.55
N GLN A 106 -10.18 -13.99 5.55
CA GLN A 106 -11.09 -15.14 5.49
C GLN A 106 -12.55 -14.71 5.40
N VAL A 107 -12.96 -13.71 6.18
CA VAL A 107 -14.31 -13.13 6.11
C VAL A 107 -14.56 -12.52 4.74
N LEU A 108 -13.59 -11.80 4.16
CA LEU A 108 -13.68 -11.24 2.81
C LEU A 108 -13.80 -12.33 1.74
N ALA A 109 -13.09 -13.46 1.90
CA ALA A 109 -13.20 -14.60 1.00
C ALA A 109 -14.59 -15.25 1.05
N ALA A 110 -15.17 -15.36 2.26
CA ALA A 110 -16.50 -15.92 2.46
C ALA A 110 -17.63 -14.96 2.04
N THR A 111 -17.44 -13.65 2.24
CA THR A 111 -18.39 -12.60 1.90
C THR A 111 -17.69 -11.53 1.05
N PRO A 112 -17.58 -11.76 -0.28
CA PRO A 112 -16.97 -10.80 -1.18
C PRO A 112 -17.70 -9.45 -1.14
N LYS A 113 -16.92 -8.37 -1.07
CA LYS A 113 -17.44 -7.00 -1.09
C LYS A 113 -16.74 -6.19 -2.17
N GLU A 114 -17.49 -5.36 -2.88
CA GLU A 114 -16.96 -4.46 -3.92
C GLU A 114 -15.94 -3.46 -3.35
N PRO A 115 -14.75 -3.30 -3.96
CA PRO A 115 -13.75 -2.35 -3.49
C PRO A 115 -14.29 -0.93 -3.34
N GLU A 116 -13.82 -0.23 -2.32
CA GLU A 116 -14.17 1.18 -2.14
C GLU A 116 -13.51 2.05 -3.20
N ILE A 117 -14.10 3.21 -3.47
CA ILE A 117 -13.55 4.19 -4.43
C ILE A 117 -12.92 5.32 -3.61
N PRO A 118 -11.64 5.69 -3.88
CA PRO A 118 -11.03 6.85 -3.25
C PRO A 118 -11.86 8.11 -3.48
N ALA A 119 -12.17 8.83 -2.41
CA ALA A 119 -13.04 10.01 -2.46
C ALA A 119 -12.27 11.33 -2.62
N SER A 120 -10.98 11.36 -2.29
CA SER A 120 -10.14 12.57 -2.33
C SER A 120 -8.83 12.35 -3.08
N ASP A 121 -8.24 13.44 -3.59
CA ASP A 121 -6.95 13.41 -4.27
C ASP A 121 -5.83 12.85 -3.39
N GLN A 122 -5.90 13.10 -2.08
CA GLN A 122 -4.97 12.52 -1.12
C GLN A 122 -5.13 11.00 -1.04
N GLN A 123 -6.36 10.49 -1.00
CA GLN A 123 -6.61 9.05 -1.01
C GLN A 123 -6.17 8.43 -2.35
N ILE A 124 -6.47 9.07 -3.48
CA ILE A 124 -6.01 8.63 -4.81
C ILE A 124 -4.48 8.52 -4.82
N PHE A 125 -3.77 9.54 -4.33
CA PHE A 125 -2.31 9.52 -4.27
C PHE A 125 -1.77 8.39 -3.39
N LEU A 126 -2.32 8.21 -2.19
CA LEU A 126 -1.89 7.16 -1.26
C LEU A 126 -2.12 5.76 -1.85
N VAL A 127 -3.29 5.53 -2.44
CA VAL A 127 -3.63 4.27 -3.09
C VAL A 127 -2.68 3.98 -4.24
N LYS A 128 -2.40 4.96 -5.12
CA LYS A 128 -1.42 4.79 -6.21
C LYS A 128 -0.03 4.43 -5.68
N LYS A 129 0.43 5.12 -4.64
CA LYS A 129 1.72 4.83 -3.97
C LYS A 129 1.75 3.40 -3.45
N HIS A 130 0.69 2.94 -2.80
CA HIS A 130 0.63 1.60 -2.20
C HIS A 130 0.50 0.50 -3.24
N PHE A 131 -0.29 0.69 -4.30
CA PHE A 131 -0.35 -0.26 -5.42
C PHE A 131 1.02 -0.39 -6.12
N ALA A 132 1.75 0.72 -6.31
CA ALA A 132 3.10 0.67 -6.87
C ALA A 132 4.09 -0.10 -5.97
N ARG A 133 3.98 0.06 -4.64
CA ARG A 133 4.78 -0.70 -3.67
C ARG A 133 4.38 -2.19 -3.66
N ALA A 134 3.08 -2.50 -3.71
CA ALA A 134 2.59 -3.86 -3.80
C ALA A 134 3.04 -4.57 -5.09
N LEU A 135 3.09 -3.87 -6.23
CA LEU A 135 3.69 -4.40 -7.47
C LEU A 135 5.18 -4.75 -7.29
N LYS A 136 5.95 -3.93 -6.57
CA LYS A 136 7.35 -4.23 -6.25
C LYS A 136 7.46 -5.44 -5.33
N LEU A 137 6.58 -5.54 -4.34
CA LEU A 137 6.53 -6.68 -3.43
C LEU A 137 6.20 -7.98 -4.16
N VAL A 138 5.24 -7.98 -5.10
CA VAL A 138 4.95 -9.17 -5.93
C VAL A 138 6.21 -9.64 -6.67
N ARG A 139 7.01 -8.71 -7.21
CA ARG A 139 8.29 -9.06 -7.85
C ARG A 139 9.31 -9.60 -6.85
N GLU A 140 9.39 -9.04 -5.65
CA GLU A 140 10.24 -9.55 -4.57
C GLU A 140 9.86 -10.98 -4.18
N LEU A 141 8.56 -11.24 -3.97
CA LEU A 141 8.03 -12.56 -3.63
C LEU A 141 8.35 -13.58 -4.72
N HIS A 142 8.23 -13.19 -6.00
CA HIS A 142 8.64 -14.04 -7.11
C HIS A 142 10.14 -14.33 -7.09
N ASN A 143 10.97 -13.28 -6.97
CA ASN A 143 12.43 -13.41 -7.03
C ASN A 143 12.99 -14.23 -5.86
N THR A 144 12.27 -14.28 -4.74
CA THR A 144 12.62 -15.09 -3.57
C THR A 144 11.96 -16.47 -3.56
N GLY A 145 11.23 -16.84 -4.61
CA GLY A 145 10.57 -18.14 -4.76
C GLY A 145 9.36 -18.35 -3.85
N LYS A 146 8.78 -17.29 -3.31
CA LYS A 146 7.59 -17.34 -2.43
C LYS A 146 6.28 -17.52 -3.20
N ILE A 147 6.25 -17.07 -4.44
CA ILE A 147 5.15 -17.27 -5.39
C ILE A 147 5.72 -17.77 -6.72
N ASP A 148 4.97 -18.57 -7.45
CA ASP A 148 5.38 -19.07 -8.76
C ASP A 148 5.29 -17.98 -9.84
N PRO A 149 5.96 -18.16 -11.00
CA PRO A 149 5.94 -17.17 -12.09
C PRO A 149 4.53 -16.86 -12.63
N GLY A 150 3.64 -17.85 -12.64
CA GLY A 150 2.26 -17.70 -13.10
C GLY A 150 1.44 -16.82 -12.15
N ALA A 151 1.51 -17.09 -10.85
CA ALA A 151 0.90 -16.24 -9.82
C ALA A 151 1.46 -14.82 -9.85
N ALA A 152 2.79 -14.67 -9.95
CA ALA A 152 3.44 -13.37 -10.00
C ALA A 152 2.96 -12.51 -11.19
N SER A 153 2.90 -13.11 -12.38
CA SER A 153 2.40 -12.47 -13.59
C SER A 153 0.93 -12.09 -13.45
N THR A 154 0.10 -13.00 -12.96
CA THR A 154 -1.34 -12.80 -12.75
C THR A 154 -1.60 -11.65 -11.78
N HIS A 155 -0.97 -11.68 -10.61
CA HIS A 155 -1.08 -10.60 -9.63
C HIS A 155 -0.58 -9.27 -10.18
N SER A 156 0.55 -9.25 -10.89
CA SER A 156 1.11 -8.02 -11.45
C SER A 156 0.19 -7.38 -12.49
N LYS A 157 -0.37 -8.18 -13.41
CA LYS A 157 -1.30 -7.71 -14.44
C LYS A 157 -2.58 -7.18 -13.81
N ARG A 158 -3.20 -7.97 -12.93
CA ARG A 158 -4.43 -7.61 -12.23
C ARG A 158 -4.26 -6.35 -11.39
N LEU A 159 -3.20 -6.27 -10.59
CA LEU A 159 -2.96 -5.12 -9.71
C LEU A 159 -2.70 -3.84 -10.51
N SER A 160 -1.99 -3.93 -11.64
CA SER A 160 -1.80 -2.78 -12.55
C SER A 160 -3.11 -2.32 -13.19
N GLN A 161 -3.94 -3.27 -13.64
CA GLN A 161 -5.27 -2.98 -14.19
C GLN A 161 -6.19 -2.36 -13.13
N ASN A 162 -6.24 -2.94 -11.93
CA ASN A 162 -7.06 -2.42 -10.83
C ASN A 162 -6.62 -1.03 -10.38
N ALA A 163 -5.30 -0.76 -10.29
CA ALA A 163 -4.80 0.58 -9.97
C ALA A 163 -5.34 1.63 -10.93
N LEU A 164 -5.25 1.35 -12.25
CA LEU A 164 -5.75 2.24 -13.29
C LEU A 164 -7.27 2.42 -13.19
N LEU A 165 -8.01 1.32 -13.12
CA LEU A 165 -9.47 1.36 -13.10
C LEU A 165 -10.00 2.05 -11.85
N LEU A 166 -9.35 1.89 -10.71
CA LEU A 166 -9.73 2.54 -9.47
C LEU A 166 -9.49 4.05 -9.53
N GLU A 167 -8.36 4.48 -10.11
CA GLU A 167 -8.09 5.91 -10.34
C GLU A 167 -9.13 6.52 -11.31
N VAL A 168 -9.47 5.81 -12.39
CA VAL A 168 -10.53 6.21 -13.32
C VAL A 168 -11.88 6.32 -12.60
N LYS A 169 -12.24 5.33 -11.77
CA LYS A 169 -13.47 5.35 -10.96
C LYS A 169 -13.50 6.55 -9.99
N ALA A 170 -12.38 6.88 -9.36
CA ALA A 170 -12.28 8.00 -8.43
C ALA A 170 -12.54 9.34 -9.15
N TYR A 171 -11.91 9.58 -10.30
CA TYR A 171 -12.16 10.80 -11.07
C TYR A 171 -13.57 10.85 -11.68
N ARG A 172 -14.14 9.71 -12.11
CA ARG A 172 -15.56 9.66 -12.50
C ARG A 172 -16.48 10.03 -11.33
N HIS A 173 -16.18 9.55 -10.12
CA HIS A 173 -16.95 9.86 -8.92
C HIS A 173 -16.87 11.36 -8.57
N GLN A 174 -15.68 11.95 -8.58
CA GLN A 174 -15.49 13.40 -8.40
C GLN A 174 -16.21 14.21 -9.48
N GLY A 175 -16.18 13.76 -10.73
CA GLY A 175 -16.91 14.36 -11.84
C GLY A 175 -18.44 14.32 -11.65
N ALA A 176 -18.96 13.21 -11.14
CA ALA A 176 -20.38 13.07 -10.82
C ALA A 176 -20.82 13.99 -9.68
N ILE A 177 -19.98 14.17 -8.65
CA ILE A 177 -20.21 15.11 -7.54
C ILE A 177 -20.20 16.56 -8.06
N ALA A 178 -19.17 16.95 -8.82
CA ALA A 178 -19.11 18.30 -9.41
C ALA A 178 -20.33 18.58 -10.31
N ARG A 179 -20.77 17.59 -11.09
CA ARG A 179 -21.97 17.69 -11.91
C ARG A 179 -23.22 17.94 -11.07
N SER A 180 -23.40 17.19 -9.98
CA SER A 180 -24.59 17.35 -9.12
C SER A 180 -24.60 18.68 -8.37
N GLN A 181 -23.43 19.29 -8.15
CA GLN A 181 -23.27 20.64 -7.59
C GLN A 181 -23.45 21.76 -8.63
N GLY A 182 -23.69 21.43 -9.90
CA GLY A 182 -23.83 22.40 -10.99
C GLY A 182 -22.49 22.94 -11.52
N GLU A 183 -21.35 22.40 -11.07
CA GLU A 183 -20.02 22.79 -11.49
C GLU A 183 -19.60 22.09 -12.80
N ILE A 184 -20.30 22.42 -13.90
CA ILE A 184 -20.15 21.72 -15.19
C ILE A 184 -18.70 21.73 -15.70
N SER A 185 -17.97 22.85 -15.51
CA SER A 185 -16.56 22.96 -15.91
C SER A 185 -15.68 21.97 -15.15
N ASN A 186 -15.86 21.87 -13.83
CA ASN A 186 -15.08 20.96 -12.99
C ASN A 186 -15.42 19.50 -13.29
N ALA A 187 -16.71 19.19 -13.48
CA ALA A 187 -17.16 17.85 -13.90
C ALA A 187 -16.52 17.43 -15.23
N ALA A 188 -16.49 18.33 -16.22
CA ALA A 188 -15.86 18.07 -17.51
C ALA A 188 -14.35 17.80 -17.36
N ASN A 189 -13.65 18.54 -16.50
CA ASN A 189 -12.23 18.33 -16.25
C ASN A 189 -11.96 16.95 -15.64
N PHE A 190 -12.72 16.55 -14.63
CA PHE A 190 -12.59 15.23 -14.01
C PHE A 190 -12.85 14.08 -14.99
N PHE A 191 -13.95 14.14 -15.77
CA PHE A 191 -14.23 13.11 -16.77
C PHE A 191 -13.19 13.07 -17.90
N LYS A 192 -12.71 14.23 -18.37
CA LYS A 192 -11.61 14.28 -19.34
C LYS A 192 -10.36 13.62 -18.79
N HIS A 193 -10.01 13.90 -17.54
CA HIS A 193 -8.85 13.29 -16.90
C HIS A 193 -8.99 11.76 -16.77
N ALA A 194 -10.16 11.27 -16.34
CA ALA A 194 -10.47 9.84 -16.32
C ALA A 194 -10.31 9.17 -17.69
N LYS A 195 -10.79 9.82 -18.76
CA LYS A 195 -10.64 9.35 -20.14
C LYS A 195 -9.17 9.35 -20.58
N GLU A 196 -8.42 10.40 -20.25
CA GLU A 196 -7.00 10.50 -20.58
C GLU A 196 -6.18 9.39 -19.93
N LEU A 197 -6.45 9.04 -18.67
CA LEU A 197 -5.79 7.93 -17.98
C LEU A 197 -5.95 6.61 -18.75
N LEU A 198 -7.17 6.32 -19.22
CA LEU A 198 -7.43 5.13 -20.02
C LEU A 198 -6.68 5.17 -21.36
N ILE A 199 -6.71 6.30 -22.08
CA ILE A 199 -6.08 6.43 -23.40
C ILE A 199 -4.55 6.34 -23.31
N LYS A 200 -3.95 7.03 -22.32
CA LYS A 200 -2.49 7.12 -22.14
C LYS A 200 -1.89 5.86 -21.53
N SER A 201 -2.68 4.99 -20.90
CA SER A 201 -2.18 3.75 -20.34
C SER A 201 -1.78 2.77 -21.45
N ASP A 202 -0.61 2.14 -21.32
CA ASP A 202 -0.16 1.06 -22.21
C ASP A 202 -0.81 -0.30 -21.91
N LEU A 203 -1.63 -0.38 -20.84
CA LEU A 203 -2.29 -1.62 -20.46
C LEU A 203 -3.33 -2.06 -21.50
N THR A 204 -3.34 -3.35 -21.81
CA THR A 204 -4.32 -3.99 -22.70
C THR A 204 -5.23 -4.93 -21.90
N PHE A 205 -6.53 -4.64 -21.92
CA PHE A 205 -7.58 -5.43 -21.28
C PHE A 205 -8.91 -5.16 -21.98
N ASP A 206 -9.80 -6.16 -21.96
CA ASP A 206 -10.99 -6.21 -22.81
C ASP A 206 -11.97 -5.05 -22.53
N GLU A 207 -12.09 -4.63 -21.27
CA GLU A 207 -13.03 -3.60 -20.86
C GLU A 207 -12.55 -2.17 -21.19
N LYS A 208 -11.30 -1.97 -21.60
CA LYS A 208 -10.69 -0.64 -21.76
C LYS A 208 -11.45 0.23 -22.74
N THR A 209 -11.78 -0.31 -23.91
CA THR A 209 -12.52 0.42 -24.95
C THR A 209 -13.93 0.79 -24.49
N GLU A 210 -14.58 -0.10 -23.73
CA GLU A 210 -15.92 0.17 -23.20
C GLU A 210 -15.88 1.25 -22.12
N GLN A 211 -14.89 1.22 -21.22
CA GLN A 211 -14.67 2.27 -20.23
C GLN A 211 -14.45 3.64 -20.89
N ILE A 212 -13.66 3.72 -21.98
CA ILE A 212 -13.45 4.97 -22.73
C ILE A 212 -14.77 5.49 -23.32
N LYS A 213 -15.61 4.59 -23.85
CA LYS A 213 -16.93 4.94 -24.39
C LYS A 213 -17.86 5.46 -23.28
N GLN A 214 -17.89 4.80 -22.13
CA GLN A 214 -18.70 5.21 -20.98
C GLN A 214 -18.32 6.62 -20.52
N VAL A 215 -17.03 6.88 -20.28
CA VAL A 215 -16.57 8.22 -19.87
C VAL A 215 -16.83 9.26 -20.97
N SER A 216 -16.72 8.87 -22.24
CA SER A 216 -17.06 9.78 -23.34
C SER A 216 -18.54 10.18 -23.35
N ARG A 217 -19.45 9.25 -23.03
CA ARG A 217 -20.87 9.55 -22.86
C ARG A 217 -21.10 10.48 -21.67
N GLU A 218 -20.46 10.23 -20.53
CA GLU A 218 -20.54 11.11 -19.35
C GLU A 218 -20.12 12.55 -19.66
N ILE A 219 -19.08 12.75 -20.49
CA ILE A 219 -18.66 14.07 -20.98
C ILE A 219 -19.74 14.70 -21.87
N SER A 220 -20.29 13.94 -22.82
CA SER A 220 -21.34 14.44 -23.72
C SER A 220 -22.60 14.85 -22.96
N ASP A 221 -23.01 14.06 -21.97
CA ASP A 221 -24.21 14.27 -21.16
C ASP A 221 -24.14 15.55 -20.32
N LEU A 222 -22.96 16.11 -20.07
CA LEU A 222 -22.81 17.41 -19.39
C LEU A 222 -23.39 18.58 -20.20
N TYR A 223 -23.43 18.46 -21.52
CA TYR A 223 -23.83 19.54 -22.43
C TYR A 223 -25.19 19.29 -23.08
N VAL A 224 -25.77 18.10 -22.89
CA VAL A 224 -27.16 17.83 -23.30
C VAL A 224 -28.08 18.61 -22.38
N THR A 225 -28.64 19.70 -22.92
CA THR A 225 -29.69 20.47 -22.24
C THR A 225 -30.92 19.60 -22.11
N HIS A 226 -31.21 19.10 -20.90
CA HIS A 226 -32.54 18.54 -20.62
C HIS A 226 -33.59 19.64 -20.84
N PRO A 227 -34.68 19.34 -21.56
CA PRO A 227 -35.70 20.33 -21.93
C PRO A 227 -36.36 21.04 -20.74
N GLU A 228 -36.25 20.49 -19.53
CA GLU A 228 -36.77 21.08 -18.30
C GLU A 228 -36.04 22.39 -17.90
N ASN A 229 -34.75 22.53 -18.21
CA ASN A 229 -34.03 23.78 -17.96
C ASN A 229 -34.42 24.90 -18.93
N LYS A 230 -34.95 24.57 -20.11
CA LYS A 230 -35.46 25.59 -21.04
C LYS A 230 -36.79 26.17 -20.60
N GLN A 231 -37.62 25.41 -19.89
CA GLN A 231 -38.88 25.93 -19.31
C GLN A 231 -38.60 26.90 -18.16
N SER A 232 -37.68 26.55 -17.24
CA SER A 232 -37.22 27.44 -16.17
C SER A 232 -36.62 28.76 -16.69
N GLU A 233 -35.75 28.70 -17.71
CA GLU A 233 -35.18 29.91 -18.31
C GLU A 233 -36.19 30.71 -19.16
N ALA A 234 -37.16 30.06 -19.80
CA ALA A 234 -38.22 30.73 -20.55
C ALA A 234 -39.22 31.43 -19.62
N GLU A 235 -39.60 30.79 -18.51
CA GLU A 235 -40.45 31.38 -17.47
C GLU A 235 -39.74 32.55 -16.77
N ALA A 236 -38.46 32.42 -16.44
CA ALA A 236 -37.67 33.52 -15.87
C ALA A 236 -37.51 34.72 -16.84
N ARG A 237 -37.50 34.48 -18.15
CA ARG A 237 -37.47 35.54 -19.18
C ARG A 237 -38.84 36.16 -19.44
N LEU A 238 -39.94 35.44 -19.21
CA LEU A 238 -41.30 35.95 -19.30
C LEU A 238 -41.64 36.88 -18.11
N ILE A 239 -41.18 36.54 -16.90
CA ILE A 239 -41.38 37.37 -15.70
C ILE A 239 -40.65 38.72 -15.80
N LYS A 240 -39.48 38.78 -16.46
CA LYS A 240 -38.72 40.03 -16.66
C LYS A 240 -39.27 40.96 -17.74
N LYS A 241 -40.26 40.54 -18.53
CA LYS A 241 -40.79 41.31 -19.66
C LYS A 241 -42.17 41.95 -19.42
N GLN A 242 -42.71 41.89 -18.21
CA GLN A 242 -43.90 42.70 -17.86
C GLN A 242 -43.46 44.09 -17.42
N PRO A 243 -43.72 45.15 -18.21
CA PRO A 243 -43.63 46.51 -17.70
C PRO A 243 -44.84 46.77 -16.80
N TYR A 244 -44.59 47.48 -15.69
CA TYR A 244 -45.63 48.10 -14.87
C TYR A 244 -46.50 49.05 -15.70
#